data_AF-A0A2V8TFG6-F1
#
_entry.id   AF-A0A2V8TFG6-F1
#
_cell.length_a   1.000
_cell.length_b   1.000
_cell.length_c   1.000
_cell.angle_alpha   90.00
_cell.angle_beta   90.00
_cell.angle_gamma   90.00
#
_symmetry.space_group_name_H-M   'P 1'
#
loop_
_entity.id
_entity.type
_entity.pdbx_description
1 polymer ?
#
loop_
_entity_poly.entity_id
_entity_poly.type
_entity_poly.pdbx_seq_one_letter_code
_entity_poly.pdbx_strand_id
1 'polypeptide(L)'
;MLVYWKTGRREQAAAGRAGSAATVGRFGSAAEALRLLPDTLLMMAVLAGYLVWRWKALGGLAPGIRTRLGASAVFLNALLLPLRYAGLTALPARLCVEPRYEPIGSWTDPRFFAAVAGDVLALSVVVALWRRGHRAASAGVAFFFVSLLPVLNLDLVSGGWIAERYLYIPSIGFSVVAGLLYAAAMRRWKRTAVLGLCLVVGISSLRTIARNRDFRDEVRMFEVIRAQRPELSIAHSSLGVAYERVGRQEDAVKAYRQALEINPYNALASCNIARIEFERGEITPAEAARRYAAILRMYRPFPELLHNYGTSLLLAGRPDLAVEPLRKAVEMDPSLLKAAVNLAEAMRMIGEPRESAEVCRHALTLHPDAPGLLRNLALASAEAEQWEDAEAALGSLARVAGDVTSEREQLE
;
A
#
# COMPACT_ATOMS: atom_id res chain seq x y z
N MET A 1 7.93 -31.37 28.25
CA MET A 1 7.12 -32.59 28.00
C MET A 1 7.46 -33.07 26.59
N LEU A 2 8.52 -33.87 26.37
CA LEU A 2 8.57 -35.35 26.47
C LEU A 2 7.38 -35.97 25.68
N VAL A 3 7.56 -36.82 24.66
CA VAL A 3 8.28 -38.10 24.68
C VAL A 3 8.63 -38.59 23.25
N TYR A 4 9.84 -39.14 23.15
CA TYR A 4 10.41 -40.02 22.12
C TYR A 4 9.60 -41.33 21.97
N TRP A 5 9.29 -41.82 20.76
CA TRP A 5 9.05 -43.26 20.57
C TRP A 5 9.66 -43.79 19.28
N LYS A 6 10.71 -44.59 19.47
CA LYS A 6 11.41 -45.42 18.51
C LYS A 6 11.29 -46.83 19.07
N THR A 7 10.54 -47.73 18.43
CA THR A 7 10.73 -49.20 18.39
C THR A 7 9.47 -49.85 17.78
N GLY A 8 9.69 -50.90 16.98
CA GLY A 8 8.61 -51.66 16.34
C GLY A 8 8.96 -52.17 14.94
N ARG A 9 10.09 -52.88 14.80
CA ARG A 9 10.41 -53.70 13.61
C ARG A 9 10.13 -55.16 13.97
N ARG A 10 9.56 -55.91 13.00
CA ARG A 10 9.15 -57.34 13.04
C ARG A 10 7.79 -57.50 13.73
N GLU A 11 6.72 -57.94 13.07
CA GLU A 11 6.60 -59.16 12.26
C GLU A 11 5.57 -59.01 11.12
N GLN A 12 5.94 -59.46 9.92
CA GLN A 12 5.12 -60.15 8.89
C GLN A 12 5.93 -60.18 7.59
N ALA A 13 6.94 -61.05 7.58
CA ALA A 13 7.37 -61.68 6.35
C ALA A 13 6.47 -62.91 6.12
N ALA A 14 6.12 -63.16 4.87
CA ALA A 14 5.40 -64.31 4.32
C ALA A 14 3.88 -64.13 4.05
N ALA A 15 3.57 -63.34 3.00
CA ALA A 15 2.57 -63.74 2.01
C ALA A 15 2.79 -62.98 0.69
N GLY A 16 3.05 -63.70 -0.40
CA GLY A 16 2.71 -63.27 -1.76
C GLY A 16 3.67 -62.35 -2.51
N ARG A 17 4.62 -62.94 -3.24
CA ARG A 17 5.15 -62.35 -4.48
C ARG A 17 4.04 -62.32 -5.53
N ALA A 18 3.73 -61.15 -6.11
CA ALA A 18 3.34 -61.02 -7.51
C ALA A 18 3.27 -59.54 -7.94
N GLY A 19 4.07 -59.22 -8.97
CA GLY A 19 3.99 -58.10 -9.91
C GLY A 19 3.13 -56.87 -9.63
N SER A 20 3.76 -55.71 -9.63
CA SER A 20 3.33 -54.60 -10.50
C SER A 20 4.45 -53.58 -10.60
N ALA A 21 5.12 -53.57 -11.75
CA ALA A 21 5.89 -52.42 -12.18
C ALA A 21 4.91 -51.23 -12.25
N ALA A 22 5.10 -50.26 -11.37
CA ALA A 22 4.35 -49.01 -11.39
C ALA A 22 4.64 -48.30 -12.73
N THR A 23 3.72 -48.50 -13.67
CA THR A 23 3.59 -47.75 -14.89
C THR A 23 3.49 -46.29 -14.53
N VAL A 24 4.47 -45.51 -15.00
CA VAL A 24 4.40 -44.05 -15.04
C VAL A 24 3.18 -43.71 -15.90
N GLY A 25 2.07 -43.39 -15.25
CA GLY A 25 0.82 -43.06 -15.90
C GLY A 25 1.01 -41.85 -16.82
N ARG A 26 0.77 -42.07 -18.11
CA ARG A 26 0.65 -41.02 -19.13
C ARG A 26 -0.32 -39.94 -18.65
N PHE A 27 0.07 -38.68 -18.77
CA PHE A 27 -0.81 -37.54 -18.56
C PHE A 27 -2.02 -37.61 -19.51
N GLY A 28 -3.21 -37.80 -18.92
CA GLY A 28 -4.54 -37.32 -19.30
C GLY A 28 -5.01 -37.43 -20.75
N SER A 29 -5.89 -38.39 -21.04
CA SER A 29 -6.77 -38.34 -22.22
C SER A 29 -8.02 -37.49 -21.92
N ALA A 30 -8.66 -36.92 -22.96
CA ALA A 30 -9.90 -36.15 -22.82
C ALA A 30 -11.03 -36.91 -22.08
N ALA A 31 -11.02 -38.25 -22.17
CA ALA A 31 -11.98 -39.12 -21.49
C ALA A 31 -11.86 -39.09 -19.96
N GLU A 32 -10.65 -38.88 -19.41
CA GLU A 32 -10.49 -38.74 -17.95
C GLU A 32 -11.00 -37.39 -17.44
N ALA A 33 -10.86 -36.33 -18.24
CA ALA A 33 -11.42 -35.01 -17.91
C ALA A 33 -12.96 -35.05 -17.88
N LEU A 34 -13.59 -35.76 -18.83
CA LEU A 34 -15.05 -35.96 -18.88
C LEU A 34 -15.61 -36.72 -17.66
N ARG A 35 -14.84 -37.62 -17.05
CA ARG A 35 -15.27 -38.36 -15.84
C ARG A 35 -15.23 -37.54 -14.56
N LEU A 36 -14.52 -36.41 -14.56
CA LEU A 36 -14.44 -35.51 -13.40
C LEU A 36 -15.61 -34.53 -13.38
N LEU A 37 -16.23 -34.26 -14.53
CA LEU A 37 -17.22 -33.21 -14.77
C LEU A 37 -18.34 -33.09 -13.70
N PRO A 38 -19.00 -34.17 -13.24
CA PRO A 38 -20.10 -34.06 -12.28
C PRO A 38 -19.66 -33.50 -10.92
N ASP A 39 -18.50 -33.94 -10.41
CA ASP A 39 -17.98 -33.47 -9.13
C ASP A 39 -17.44 -32.04 -9.25
N THR A 40 -16.82 -31.70 -10.39
CA THR A 40 -16.40 -30.33 -10.66
C THR A 40 -17.61 -29.40 -10.69
N LEU A 41 -18.71 -29.82 -11.32
CA LEU A 41 -19.96 -29.06 -11.35
C LEU A 41 -20.57 -28.89 -9.94
N LEU A 42 -20.55 -29.93 -9.11
CA LEU A 42 -21.02 -29.84 -7.72
C LEU A 42 -20.15 -28.86 -6.90
N MET A 43 -18.84 -28.93 -7.02
CA MET A 43 -17.93 -28.03 -6.29
C MET A 43 -18.08 -26.58 -6.77
N MET A 44 -18.27 -26.37 -8.08
CA MET A 44 -18.62 -25.06 -8.65
C MET A 44 -19.93 -24.53 -8.08
N ALA A 45 -20.95 -25.39 -7.90
CA ALA A 45 -22.22 -25.01 -7.31
C ALA A 45 -22.08 -24.63 -5.82
N VAL A 46 -21.27 -25.35 -5.05
CA VAL A 46 -20.96 -25.00 -3.64
C VAL A 46 -20.20 -23.68 -3.56
N LEU A 47 -19.20 -23.47 -4.42
CA LEU A 47 -18.44 -22.23 -4.48
C LEU A 47 -19.34 -21.05 -4.87
N ALA A 48 -20.23 -21.24 -5.85
CA ALA A 48 -21.23 -20.25 -6.24
C ALA A 48 -22.20 -19.94 -5.08
N GLY A 49 -22.66 -20.97 -4.36
CA GLY A 49 -23.50 -20.81 -3.17
C GLY A 49 -22.81 -20.00 -2.07
N TYR A 50 -21.53 -20.26 -1.80
CA TYR A 50 -20.72 -19.47 -0.86
C TYR A 50 -20.60 -18.01 -1.31
N LEU A 51 -20.32 -17.76 -2.59
CA LEU A 51 -20.22 -16.40 -3.14
C LEU A 51 -21.54 -15.64 -3.01
N VAL A 52 -22.68 -16.30 -3.25
CA VAL A 52 -24.02 -15.73 -3.07
C VAL A 52 -24.34 -15.46 -1.59
N TRP A 53 -24.02 -16.39 -0.69
CA TRP A 53 -24.22 -16.20 0.75
C TRP A 53 -23.37 -15.03 1.27
N ARG A 54 -22.10 -15.00 0.88
CA ARG A 54 -21.18 -13.91 1.20
C ARG A 54 -21.69 -12.57 0.68
N TRP A 55 -22.20 -12.53 -0.56
CA TRP A 55 -22.80 -11.33 -1.15
C TRP A 55 -23.92 -10.77 -0.29
N LYS A 56 -24.78 -11.63 0.27
CA LYS A 56 -25.83 -11.22 1.21
C LYS A 56 -25.29 -10.78 2.57
N ALA A 57 -24.31 -11.50 3.13
CA ALA A 57 -23.79 -11.23 4.47
C ALA A 57 -22.94 -9.96 4.57
N LEU A 58 -22.18 -9.64 3.51
CA LEU A 58 -21.29 -8.46 3.48
C LEU A 58 -21.95 -7.23 2.83
N GLY A 59 -23.27 -7.26 2.58
CA GLY A 59 -24.02 -6.07 2.16
C GLY A 59 -23.89 -5.70 0.68
N GLY A 60 -23.74 -6.68 -0.21
CA GLY A 60 -23.61 -6.41 -1.64
C GLY A 60 -22.18 -6.09 -2.07
N LEU A 61 -22.03 -5.52 -3.27
CA LEU A 61 -20.82 -4.76 -3.58
C LEU A 61 -20.84 -3.56 -2.63
N ALA A 62 -19.90 -3.46 -1.69
CA ALA A 62 -19.96 -2.54 -0.55
C ALA A 62 -20.49 -1.13 -0.92
N PRO A 63 -21.44 -0.58 -0.15
CA PRO A 63 -21.95 0.77 -0.37
C PRO A 63 -20.89 1.79 0.04
N GLY A 64 -20.38 2.60 -0.90
CA GLY A 64 -19.72 3.86 -0.55
C GLY A 64 -18.41 4.21 -1.28
N ILE A 65 -17.81 3.32 -2.06
CA ILE A 65 -16.58 3.64 -2.80
C ILE A 65 -16.94 3.76 -4.27
N ARG A 66 -16.78 4.96 -4.86
CA ARG A 66 -16.93 5.18 -6.31
C ARG A 66 -15.85 4.39 -7.04
N THR A 67 -16.10 3.12 -7.34
CA THR A 67 -15.23 2.31 -8.18
C THR A 67 -15.25 2.91 -9.59
N ARG A 68 -14.09 3.10 -10.23
CA ARG A 68 -14.03 3.51 -11.65
C ARG A 68 -14.58 2.42 -12.58
N LEU A 69 -14.73 1.20 -12.08
CA LEU A 69 -15.15 0.01 -12.82
C LEU A 69 -16.59 -0.37 -12.43
N GLY A 70 -17.40 -0.74 -13.42
CA GLY A 70 -18.74 -1.30 -13.22
C GLY A 70 -18.71 -2.72 -12.65
N ALA A 71 -19.86 -3.19 -12.13
CA ALA A 71 -20.00 -4.49 -11.49
C ALA A 71 -19.51 -5.68 -12.35
N SER A 72 -19.73 -5.61 -13.67
CA SER A 72 -19.26 -6.62 -14.63
C SER A 72 -17.73 -6.70 -14.68
N ALA A 73 -17.04 -5.56 -14.77
CA ALA A 73 -15.59 -5.50 -14.75
C ALA A 73 -15.02 -6.01 -13.42
N VAL A 74 -15.71 -5.78 -12.30
CA VAL A 74 -15.28 -6.34 -11.02
C VAL A 74 -15.32 -7.87 -11.05
N PHE A 75 -16.43 -8.44 -11.50
CA PHE A 75 -16.58 -9.89 -11.62
C PHE A 75 -15.50 -10.51 -12.52
N LEU A 76 -15.25 -9.93 -13.69
CA LEU A 76 -14.23 -10.40 -14.64
C LEU A 76 -12.83 -10.47 -14.00
N ASN A 77 -12.47 -9.46 -13.22
CA ASN A 77 -11.16 -9.37 -12.60
C ASN A 77 -11.01 -10.22 -11.33
N ALA A 78 -12.12 -10.51 -10.62
CA ALA A 78 -12.10 -11.45 -9.50
C ALA A 78 -11.68 -12.88 -9.91
N LEU A 79 -11.96 -13.27 -11.15
CA LEU A 79 -11.53 -14.55 -11.74
C LEU A 79 -10.06 -14.52 -12.23
N LEU A 80 -9.54 -13.35 -12.58
CA LEU A 80 -8.14 -13.20 -13.02
C LEU A 80 -7.15 -13.31 -11.85
N LEU A 81 -7.51 -12.73 -10.71
CA LEU A 81 -6.61 -12.53 -9.58
C LEU A 81 -6.04 -13.82 -8.96
N PRO A 82 -6.80 -14.91 -8.76
CA PRO A 82 -6.28 -16.15 -8.16
C PRO A 82 -5.07 -16.70 -8.92
N LEU A 83 -5.14 -16.71 -10.25
CA LEU A 83 -4.05 -17.19 -11.10
C LEU A 83 -2.86 -16.22 -11.13
N ARG A 84 -3.10 -14.92 -11.03
CA ARG A 84 -2.03 -13.92 -10.85
C ARG A 84 -1.29 -14.15 -9.53
N TYR A 85 -2.01 -14.39 -8.44
CA TYR A 85 -1.44 -14.71 -7.13
C TYR A 85 -0.71 -16.06 -7.12
N ALA A 86 -1.25 -17.08 -7.79
CA ALA A 86 -0.57 -18.36 -7.98
C ALA A 86 0.74 -18.18 -8.74
N GLY A 87 0.73 -17.39 -9.82
CA GLY A 87 1.93 -17.05 -10.59
C GLY A 87 2.98 -16.31 -9.75
N LEU A 88 2.57 -15.32 -8.97
CA LEU A 88 3.46 -14.58 -8.05
C LEU A 88 4.08 -15.49 -6.99
N THR A 89 3.32 -16.45 -6.46
CA THR A 89 3.83 -17.38 -5.44
C THR A 89 4.80 -18.40 -6.04
N ALA A 90 4.46 -18.97 -7.19
CA ALA A 90 5.27 -20.01 -7.83
C ALA A 90 6.53 -19.45 -8.49
N LEU A 91 6.43 -18.25 -9.08
CA LEU A 91 7.52 -17.57 -9.76
C LEU A 91 7.45 -16.07 -9.44
N PRO A 92 8.00 -15.64 -8.29
CA PRO A 92 8.00 -14.24 -7.86
C PRO A 92 8.94 -13.42 -8.75
N ALA A 93 8.59 -13.21 -10.01
CA ALA A 93 9.34 -12.48 -11.01
C ALA A 93 8.75 -11.08 -11.19
N ARG A 94 9.60 -10.08 -11.42
CA ARG A 94 9.20 -8.67 -11.64
C ARG A 94 8.39 -8.07 -10.48
N LEU A 95 8.87 -8.30 -9.24
CA LEU A 95 8.31 -7.67 -8.05
C LEU A 95 8.43 -6.14 -8.17
N CYS A 96 7.36 -5.44 -7.80
CA CYS A 96 7.26 -3.98 -7.79
C CYS A 96 6.64 -3.56 -6.46
N VAL A 97 6.96 -2.36 -5.97
CA VAL A 97 6.38 -1.79 -4.76
C VAL A 97 4.86 -1.59 -4.91
N GLU A 98 4.43 -1.21 -6.11
CA GLU A 98 3.02 -1.07 -6.48
C GLU A 98 2.72 -1.96 -7.70
N PRO A 99 2.51 -3.27 -7.49
CA PRO A 99 2.17 -4.14 -8.60
C PRO A 99 0.74 -3.85 -9.03
N ARG A 100 0.60 -3.15 -10.17
CA ARG A 100 -0.68 -2.97 -10.84
C ARG A 100 -0.90 -4.01 -11.92
N TYR A 101 -2.14 -4.45 -12.07
CA TYR A 101 -2.58 -5.21 -13.23
C TYR A 101 -3.56 -4.38 -14.06
N GLU A 102 -3.62 -4.65 -15.35
CA GLU A 102 -4.62 -4.04 -16.22
C GLU A 102 -5.97 -4.73 -16.02
N PRO A 103 -7.01 -4.00 -15.57
CA PRO A 103 -8.33 -4.59 -15.41
C PRO A 103 -8.92 -5.01 -16.75
N ILE A 104 -9.52 -6.19 -16.77
CA ILE A 104 -10.36 -6.65 -17.88
C ILE A 104 -11.68 -5.88 -17.83
N GLY A 105 -11.96 -5.09 -18.87
CA GLY A 105 -13.20 -4.33 -19.02
C GLY A 105 -14.24 -5.00 -19.93
N SER A 106 -13.85 -6.04 -20.68
CA SER A 106 -14.69 -6.68 -21.68
C SER A 106 -14.76 -8.20 -21.50
N TRP A 107 -15.94 -8.77 -21.75
CA TRP A 107 -16.18 -10.21 -21.79
C TRP A 107 -15.49 -10.92 -22.96
N THR A 108 -15.04 -10.16 -23.97
CA THR A 108 -14.33 -10.68 -25.14
C THR A 108 -12.81 -10.71 -24.99
N ASP A 109 -12.28 -10.24 -23.85
CA ASP A 109 -10.84 -10.21 -23.61
C ASP A 109 -10.30 -11.65 -23.49
N PRO A 110 -9.29 -12.07 -24.30
CA PRO A 110 -8.70 -13.40 -24.21
C PRO A 110 -8.19 -13.77 -22.81
N ARG A 111 -7.78 -12.76 -22.01
CA ARG A 111 -7.29 -12.95 -20.64
C ARG A 111 -8.39 -13.48 -19.72
N PHE A 112 -9.66 -13.17 -19.99
CA PHE A 112 -10.79 -13.69 -19.23
C PHE A 112 -10.94 -15.19 -19.45
N PHE A 113 -10.92 -15.66 -20.71
CA PHE A 113 -11.03 -17.08 -21.01
C PHE A 113 -9.85 -17.88 -20.46
N ALA A 114 -8.63 -17.33 -20.54
CA ALA A 114 -7.45 -17.94 -19.93
C ALA A 114 -7.59 -18.04 -18.39
N ALA A 115 -8.17 -17.03 -17.75
CA ALA A 115 -8.42 -17.04 -16.33
C ALA A 115 -9.44 -18.13 -15.93
N VAL A 116 -10.58 -18.17 -16.60
CA VAL A 116 -11.61 -19.20 -16.36
C VAL A 116 -11.04 -20.60 -16.59
N ALA A 117 -10.29 -20.82 -17.67
CA ALA A 117 -9.67 -22.10 -17.95
C ALA A 117 -8.67 -22.52 -16.86
N GLY A 118 -7.88 -21.57 -16.35
CA GLY A 118 -6.92 -21.84 -15.26
C GLY A 118 -7.62 -22.16 -13.94
N ASP A 119 -8.70 -21.45 -13.59
CA ASP A 119 -9.49 -21.74 -12.38
C ASP A 119 -10.18 -23.11 -12.47
N VAL A 120 -10.76 -23.45 -13.61
CA VAL A 120 -11.34 -24.79 -13.87
C VAL A 120 -10.29 -25.88 -13.79
N LEU A 121 -9.08 -25.63 -14.31
CA LEU A 121 -7.96 -26.55 -14.20
C LEU A 121 -7.54 -26.75 -12.73
N ALA A 122 -7.40 -25.66 -11.96
CA ALA A 122 -7.06 -25.72 -10.54
C ALA A 122 -8.09 -26.55 -9.76
N LEU A 123 -9.38 -26.34 -10.01
CA LEU A 123 -10.45 -27.12 -9.39
C LEU A 123 -10.41 -28.60 -9.81
N SER A 124 -10.16 -28.87 -11.09
CA SER A 124 -10.01 -30.23 -11.61
C SER A 124 -8.82 -30.96 -10.98
N VAL A 125 -7.72 -30.25 -10.71
CA VAL A 125 -6.57 -30.79 -9.97
C VAL A 125 -6.95 -31.13 -8.54
N VAL A 126 -7.70 -30.27 -7.83
CA VAL A 126 -8.20 -30.55 -6.47
C VAL A 126 -9.02 -31.84 -6.45
N VAL A 127 -9.99 -31.98 -7.34
CA VAL A 127 -10.88 -33.16 -7.43
C VAL A 127 -10.11 -34.41 -7.82
N ALA A 128 -9.20 -34.32 -8.79
CA ALA A 128 -8.39 -35.45 -9.23
C ALA A 128 -7.46 -35.95 -8.10
N LEU A 129 -6.81 -35.05 -7.37
CA LEU A 129 -5.98 -35.40 -6.20
C LEU A 129 -6.80 -36.05 -5.10
N TRP A 130 -8.01 -35.55 -4.85
CA TRP A 130 -8.93 -36.11 -3.87
C TRP A 130 -9.32 -37.55 -4.22
N ARG A 131 -9.80 -37.78 -5.45
CA ARG A 131 -10.22 -39.10 -5.93
C ARG A 131 -9.07 -40.12 -5.97
N ARG A 132 -7.84 -39.67 -6.21
CA ARG A 132 -6.63 -40.51 -6.18
C ARG A 132 -6.08 -40.76 -4.77
N GLY A 133 -6.75 -40.27 -3.73
CA GLY A 133 -6.35 -40.49 -2.33
C GLY A 133 -5.27 -39.54 -1.80
N HIS A 134 -4.79 -38.58 -2.61
CA HIS A 134 -3.81 -37.57 -2.21
C HIS A 134 -4.47 -36.42 -1.43
N ARG A 135 -5.14 -36.74 -0.33
CA ARG A 135 -5.97 -35.80 0.45
C ARG A 135 -5.20 -34.55 0.92
N ALA A 136 -3.95 -34.72 1.36
CA ALA A 136 -3.13 -33.60 1.81
C ALA A 136 -2.76 -32.64 0.66
N ALA A 137 -2.44 -33.16 -0.54
CA ALA A 137 -2.15 -32.33 -1.70
C ALA A 137 -3.42 -31.61 -2.21
N SER A 138 -4.55 -32.32 -2.24
CA SER A 138 -5.85 -31.74 -2.57
C SER A 138 -6.23 -30.60 -1.62
N ALA A 139 -6.08 -30.82 -0.31
CA ALA A 139 -6.31 -29.81 0.72
C ALA A 139 -5.36 -28.61 0.58
N GLY A 140 -4.08 -28.83 0.27
CA GLY A 140 -3.11 -27.76 0.06
C GLY A 140 -3.47 -26.86 -1.15
N VAL A 141 -3.81 -27.46 -2.28
CA VAL A 141 -4.27 -26.70 -3.46
C VAL A 141 -5.58 -25.96 -3.15
N ALA A 142 -6.57 -26.64 -2.56
CA ALA A 142 -7.84 -26.02 -2.21
C ALA A 142 -7.65 -24.85 -1.22
N PHE A 143 -6.82 -25.03 -0.19
CA PHE A 143 -6.54 -24.00 0.81
C PHE A 143 -5.95 -22.73 0.20
N PHE A 144 -5.03 -22.87 -0.77
CA PHE A 144 -4.46 -21.72 -1.49
C PHE A 144 -5.55 -20.85 -2.13
N PHE A 145 -6.46 -21.46 -2.90
CA PHE A 145 -7.51 -20.71 -3.61
C PHE A 145 -8.64 -20.23 -2.67
N VAL A 146 -9.06 -21.06 -1.72
CA VAL A 146 -10.14 -20.72 -0.78
C VAL A 146 -9.75 -19.55 0.13
N SER A 147 -8.51 -19.52 0.61
CA SER A 147 -8.02 -18.43 1.46
C SER A 147 -7.80 -17.11 0.71
N LEU A 148 -7.74 -17.12 -0.64
CA LEU A 148 -7.75 -15.91 -1.44
C LEU A 148 -9.15 -15.30 -1.58
N LEU A 149 -10.23 -16.10 -1.49
CA LEU A 149 -11.60 -15.62 -1.73
C LEU A 149 -11.98 -14.35 -0.95
N PRO A 150 -11.63 -14.19 0.35
CA PRO A 150 -11.89 -12.96 1.10
C PRO A 150 -11.26 -11.72 0.45
N VAL A 151 -10.06 -11.86 -0.11
CA VAL A 151 -9.25 -10.79 -0.69
C VAL A 151 -9.67 -10.46 -2.12
N LEU A 152 -10.29 -11.39 -2.86
CA LEU A 152 -10.82 -11.13 -4.20
C LEU A 152 -11.99 -10.11 -4.24
N ASN A 153 -12.23 -9.41 -3.13
CA ASN A 153 -13.22 -8.37 -2.99
C ASN A 153 -12.84 -7.07 -3.74
N LEU A 154 -13.90 -6.32 -4.04
CA LEU A 154 -14.02 -5.12 -4.88
C LEU A 154 -13.00 -4.00 -4.69
N ASP A 155 -12.37 -3.86 -3.52
CA ASP A 155 -11.40 -2.80 -3.26
C ASP A 155 -10.06 -3.04 -3.95
N LEU A 156 -9.60 -4.29 -4.05
CA LEU A 156 -8.44 -4.63 -4.87
C LEU A 156 -8.72 -4.46 -6.36
N VAL A 157 -9.94 -4.85 -6.75
CA VAL A 157 -10.32 -4.93 -8.15
C VAL A 157 -10.55 -3.55 -8.76
N SER A 158 -11.13 -2.63 -7.99
CA SER A 158 -11.49 -1.29 -8.45
C SER A 158 -10.30 -0.36 -8.67
N GLY A 159 -9.17 -0.60 -7.99
CA GLY A 159 -7.95 0.19 -8.15
C GLY A 159 -6.89 -0.41 -9.07
N GLY A 160 -7.09 -1.65 -9.54
CA GLY A 160 -6.11 -2.37 -10.38
C GLY A 160 -4.83 -2.76 -9.62
N TRP A 161 -4.92 -2.95 -8.30
CA TRP A 161 -3.78 -3.21 -7.42
C TRP A 161 -3.68 -4.69 -7.06
N ILE A 162 -2.46 -5.19 -6.95
CA ILE A 162 -2.13 -6.45 -6.29
C ILE A 162 -1.41 -6.10 -4.99
N ALA A 163 -1.64 -6.84 -3.92
CA ALA A 163 -0.81 -6.71 -2.72
C ALA A 163 -0.30 -8.07 -2.25
N GLU A 164 1.02 -8.19 -2.15
CA GLU A 164 1.70 -9.43 -1.79
C GLU A 164 1.35 -9.91 -0.38
N ARG A 165 0.97 -9.00 0.53
CA ARG A 165 0.51 -9.33 1.89
C ARG A 165 -0.66 -10.32 1.92
N TYR A 166 -1.44 -10.39 0.84
CA TYR A 166 -2.54 -11.33 0.74
C TYR A 166 -2.12 -12.76 0.45
N LEU A 167 -0.86 -12.99 0.08
CA LEU A 167 -0.30 -14.32 -0.10
C LEU A 167 0.13 -14.99 1.19
N TYR A 168 0.17 -14.29 2.34
CA TYR A 168 0.64 -14.87 3.59
C TYR A 168 -0.15 -16.12 4.01
N ILE A 169 -1.48 -16.04 4.05
CA ILE A 169 -2.32 -17.20 4.37
C ILE A 169 -2.32 -18.23 3.22
N PRO A 170 -2.60 -17.85 1.95
CA PRO A 170 -2.55 -18.79 0.83
C PRO A 170 -1.25 -19.58 0.71
N SER A 171 -0.10 -18.97 1.01
CA SER A 171 1.22 -19.59 0.91
C SER A 171 1.35 -20.89 1.72
N ILE A 172 0.58 -21.06 2.80
CA ILE A 172 0.54 -22.29 3.58
C ILE A 172 0.12 -23.47 2.69
N GLY A 173 -0.93 -23.29 1.89
CA GLY A 173 -1.41 -24.32 0.95
C GLY A 173 -0.36 -24.65 -0.11
N PHE A 174 0.31 -23.63 -0.64
CA PHE A 174 1.42 -23.79 -1.57
C PHE A 174 2.60 -24.56 -0.95
N SER A 175 3.01 -24.21 0.27
CA SER A 175 4.10 -24.87 0.99
C SER A 175 3.81 -26.34 1.28
N VAL A 176 2.56 -26.69 1.62
CA VAL A 176 2.15 -28.10 1.77
C VAL A 176 2.35 -28.88 0.48
N VAL A 177 1.86 -28.36 -0.65
CA VAL A 177 2.00 -29.01 -1.96
C VAL A 177 3.46 -29.12 -2.36
N ALA A 178 4.24 -28.04 -2.24
CA ALA A 178 5.67 -28.02 -2.54
C ALA A 178 6.45 -29.04 -1.68
N GLY A 179 6.15 -29.13 -0.39
CA GLY A 179 6.76 -30.10 0.52
C GLY A 179 6.45 -31.54 0.15
N LEU A 180 5.21 -31.85 -0.24
CA LEU A 180 4.82 -33.19 -0.71
C LEU A 180 5.53 -33.57 -2.01
N LEU A 181 5.62 -32.65 -2.97
CA LEU A 181 6.36 -32.84 -4.22
C LEU A 181 7.85 -33.07 -3.96
N TYR A 182 8.45 -32.29 -3.06
CA TYR A 182 9.84 -32.45 -2.66
C TYR A 182 10.08 -33.81 -1.98
N ALA A 183 9.20 -34.23 -1.07
CA ALA A 183 9.28 -35.53 -0.41
C ALA A 183 9.15 -36.69 -1.41
N ALA A 184 8.29 -36.56 -2.43
CA ALA A 184 8.20 -37.54 -3.51
C ALA A 184 9.48 -37.58 -4.35
N ALA A 185 10.03 -36.42 -4.73
CA ALA A 185 11.30 -36.31 -5.45
C ALA A 185 12.48 -36.91 -4.67
N MET A 186 12.53 -36.70 -3.35
CA MET A 186 13.58 -37.24 -2.48
C MET A 186 13.61 -38.78 -2.44
N ARG A 187 12.47 -39.45 -2.66
CA ARG A 187 12.40 -40.92 -2.72
C ARG A 187 13.00 -41.47 -4.02
N ARG A 188 12.82 -40.76 -5.14
CA ARG A 188 13.20 -41.24 -6.49
C ARG A 188 14.55 -40.70 -6.95
N TRP A 189 14.85 -39.43 -6.64
CA TRP A 189 15.97 -38.67 -7.17
C TRP A 189 16.65 -37.81 -6.11
N LYS A 190 17.04 -38.40 -4.98
CA LYS A 190 17.60 -37.69 -3.81
C LYS A 190 18.66 -36.63 -4.17
N ARG A 191 19.67 -36.99 -4.98
CA ARG A 191 20.76 -36.06 -5.34
C ARG A 191 20.23 -34.85 -6.13
N THR A 192 19.41 -35.06 -7.15
CA THR A 192 18.88 -33.96 -7.97
C THR A 192 17.85 -33.13 -7.20
N ALA A 193 17.06 -33.74 -6.32
CA ALA A 193 16.13 -33.02 -5.44
C ALA A 193 16.87 -32.07 -4.48
N VAL A 194 17.94 -32.53 -3.82
CA VAL A 194 18.77 -31.67 -2.96
C VAL A 194 19.42 -30.55 -3.76
N LEU A 195 20.04 -30.85 -4.91
CA LEU A 195 20.64 -29.82 -5.77
C LEU A 195 19.60 -28.81 -6.26
N GLY A 196 18.41 -29.26 -6.64
CA GLY A 196 17.31 -28.41 -7.06
C GLY A 196 16.83 -27.49 -5.95
N LEU A 197 16.70 -27.99 -4.71
CA LEU A 197 16.35 -27.15 -3.57
C LEU A 197 17.45 -26.12 -3.27
N CYS A 198 18.72 -26.53 -3.24
CA CYS A 198 19.85 -25.60 -3.05
C CYS A 198 19.88 -24.53 -4.14
N LEU A 199 19.58 -24.88 -5.39
CA LEU A 199 19.50 -23.94 -6.51
C LEU A 199 18.34 -22.95 -6.32
N VAL A 200 17.14 -23.42 -5.98
CA VAL A 200 15.97 -22.55 -5.73
C VAL A 200 16.25 -21.58 -4.58
N VAL A 201 16.81 -22.08 -3.46
CA VAL A 201 17.17 -21.26 -2.30
C VAL A 201 18.28 -20.26 -2.66
N GLY A 202 19.33 -20.72 -3.37
CA GLY A 202 20.45 -19.87 -3.80
C GLY A 202 20.00 -18.75 -4.73
N ILE A 203 19.21 -19.06 -5.76
CA ILE A 203 18.64 -18.06 -6.68
C ILE A 203 17.74 -17.09 -5.91
N SER A 204 16.85 -17.58 -5.05
CA SER A 204 15.93 -16.73 -4.28
C SER A 204 16.70 -15.81 -3.33
N SER A 205 17.77 -16.31 -2.70
CA SER A 205 18.64 -15.54 -1.81
C SER A 205 19.39 -14.44 -2.58
N LEU A 206 19.99 -14.78 -3.73
CA LEU A 206 20.67 -13.81 -4.60
C LEU A 206 19.70 -12.72 -5.08
N ARG A 207 18.49 -13.10 -5.48
CA ARG A 207 17.45 -12.15 -5.89
C ARG A 207 17.01 -11.25 -4.73
N THR A 208 16.91 -11.78 -3.53
CA THR A 208 16.58 -11.00 -2.33
C THR A 208 17.69 -10.00 -2.02
N ILE A 209 18.96 -10.42 -2.04
CA ILE A 209 20.11 -9.53 -1.83
C ILE A 209 20.16 -8.42 -2.89
N ALA A 210 19.93 -8.76 -4.16
CA ALA A 210 19.86 -7.78 -5.24
C ALA A 210 18.72 -6.79 -5.01
N ARG A 211 17.53 -7.28 -4.63
CA ARG A 211 16.34 -6.47 -4.39
C ARG A 211 16.48 -5.54 -3.18
N ASN A 212 17.21 -5.95 -2.13
CA ASN A 212 17.49 -5.09 -0.98
C ASN A 212 18.26 -3.81 -1.37
N ARG A 213 19.00 -3.82 -2.48
CA ARG A 213 19.66 -2.61 -2.99
C ARG A 213 18.65 -1.58 -3.52
N ASP A 214 17.51 -2.02 -4.04
CA ASP A 214 16.47 -1.13 -4.54
C ASP A 214 15.79 -0.36 -3.40
N PHE A 215 15.79 -0.92 -2.19
CA PHE A 215 15.18 -0.32 -0.99
C PHE A 215 16.19 0.38 -0.07
N ARG A 216 17.45 0.55 -0.53
CA ARG A 216 18.50 1.14 0.28
C ARG A 216 18.28 2.63 0.51
N ASP A 217 17.77 3.31 -0.50
CA ASP A 217 17.46 4.73 -0.47
C ASP A 217 16.16 5.00 -1.26
N GLU A 218 15.46 6.06 -0.85
CA GLU A 218 14.14 6.38 -1.38
C GLU A 218 14.20 6.77 -2.86
N VAL A 219 15.26 7.48 -3.27
CA VAL A 219 15.49 7.86 -4.67
C VAL A 219 15.60 6.61 -5.54
N ARG A 220 16.45 5.65 -5.15
CA ARG A 220 16.65 4.41 -5.88
C ARG A 220 15.39 3.58 -5.99
N MET A 221 14.62 3.52 -4.90
CA MET A 221 13.34 2.82 -4.86
C MET A 221 12.40 3.39 -5.92
N PHE A 222 12.22 4.71 -5.97
CA PHE A 222 11.34 5.34 -6.96
C PHE A 222 11.93 5.36 -8.38
N GLU A 223 13.26 5.38 -8.55
CA GLU A 223 13.89 5.19 -9.86
C GLU A 223 13.57 3.81 -10.44
N VAL A 224 13.63 2.76 -9.62
CA VAL A 224 13.31 1.39 -10.04
C VAL A 224 11.82 1.27 -10.36
N ILE A 225 10.94 1.86 -9.54
CA ILE A 225 9.49 1.89 -9.83
C ILE A 225 9.24 2.61 -11.15
N ARG A 226 9.84 3.78 -11.36
CA ARG A 226 9.75 4.54 -12.62
C ARG A 226 10.24 3.73 -13.82
N ALA A 227 11.37 3.04 -13.69
CA ALA A 227 11.91 2.21 -14.78
C ALA A 227 11.00 1.02 -15.12
N GLN A 228 10.32 0.45 -14.12
CA GLN A 228 9.37 -0.64 -14.31
C GLN A 228 8.02 -0.14 -14.84
N ARG A 229 7.59 1.07 -14.44
CA ARG A 229 6.26 1.67 -14.66
C ARG A 229 6.38 3.17 -14.98
N PRO A 230 6.85 3.53 -16.18
CA PRO A 230 7.04 4.94 -16.57
C PRO A 230 5.72 5.72 -16.68
N GLU A 231 4.57 5.04 -16.77
CA GLU A 231 3.24 5.65 -16.85
C GLU A 231 2.64 6.00 -15.48
N LEU A 232 3.34 5.71 -14.39
CA LEU A 232 2.83 5.93 -13.03
C LEU A 232 3.22 7.32 -12.52
N SER A 233 2.34 8.30 -12.72
CA SER A 233 2.55 9.68 -12.23
C SER A 233 2.89 9.76 -10.73
N ILE A 234 2.34 8.88 -9.90
CA ILE A 234 2.66 8.80 -8.47
C ILE A 234 4.14 8.49 -8.24
N ALA A 235 4.74 7.60 -9.05
CA ALA A 235 6.16 7.27 -8.94
C ALA A 235 7.05 8.47 -9.27
N HIS A 236 6.70 9.25 -10.30
CA HIS A 236 7.43 10.47 -10.65
C HIS A 236 7.31 11.56 -9.57
N SER A 237 6.10 11.79 -9.05
CA SER A 237 5.91 12.76 -7.96
C SER A 237 6.61 12.33 -6.66
N SER A 238 6.57 11.05 -6.31
CA SER A 238 7.28 10.54 -5.12
C SER A 238 8.80 10.57 -5.30
N LEU A 239 9.30 10.33 -6.52
CA LEU A 239 10.71 10.52 -6.87
C LEU A 239 11.12 12.00 -6.69
N GLY A 240 10.23 12.94 -7.02
CA GLY A 240 10.44 14.36 -6.76
C GLY A 240 10.64 14.66 -5.27
N VAL A 241 9.76 14.12 -4.41
CA VAL A 241 9.88 14.27 -2.95
C VAL A 241 11.18 13.66 -2.44
N ALA A 242 11.56 12.48 -2.95
CA ALA A 242 12.81 11.82 -2.60
C ALA A 242 14.04 12.66 -3.01
N TYR A 243 14.00 13.32 -4.18
CA TYR A 243 15.06 14.23 -4.60
C TYR A 243 15.18 15.47 -3.71
N GLU A 244 14.06 16.05 -3.26
CA GLU A 244 14.10 17.18 -2.32
C GLU A 244 14.76 16.80 -0.99
N ARG A 245 14.46 15.61 -0.47
CA ARG A 245 15.05 15.11 0.79
C ARG A 245 16.57 14.96 0.72
N VAL A 246 17.13 14.70 -0.46
CA VAL A 246 18.59 14.62 -0.68
C VAL A 246 19.17 15.92 -1.23
N GLY A 247 18.42 17.02 -1.20
CA GLY A 247 18.89 18.35 -1.64
C GLY A 247 18.98 18.55 -3.16
N ARG A 248 18.46 17.62 -3.97
CA ARG A 248 18.51 17.67 -5.44
C ARG A 248 17.27 18.36 -6.01
N GLN A 249 17.08 19.65 -5.67
CA GLN A 249 15.86 20.39 -5.99
C GLN A 249 15.57 20.46 -7.51
N GLU A 250 16.58 20.62 -8.36
CA GLU A 250 16.40 20.65 -9.82
C GLU A 250 15.88 19.32 -10.39
N ASP A 251 16.37 18.20 -9.86
CA ASP A 251 15.89 16.88 -10.27
C ASP A 251 14.48 16.62 -9.73
N ALA A 252 14.14 17.18 -8.57
CA ALA A 252 12.79 17.15 -8.04
C ALA A 252 11.80 17.87 -8.97
N VAL A 253 12.10 19.08 -9.40
CA VAL A 253 11.26 19.85 -10.34
C VAL A 253 11.06 19.09 -11.65
N LYS A 254 12.12 18.49 -12.21
CA LYS A 254 12.01 17.64 -13.40
C LYS A 254 11.09 16.45 -13.17
N ALA A 255 11.23 15.76 -12.05
CA ALA A 255 10.38 14.61 -11.71
C ALA A 255 8.91 15.02 -11.52
N TYR A 256 8.63 16.15 -10.87
CA TYR A 256 7.28 16.69 -10.74
C TYR A 256 6.67 17.08 -12.10
N ARG A 257 7.44 17.72 -12.98
CA ARG A 257 6.98 18.05 -14.34
C ARG A 257 6.61 16.79 -15.13
N GLN A 258 7.45 15.75 -15.08
CA GLN A 258 7.11 14.45 -15.69
C GLN A 258 5.84 13.85 -15.08
N ALA A 259 5.63 13.97 -13.77
CA ALA A 259 4.40 13.51 -13.13
C ALA A 259 3.15 14.23 -13.70
N LEU A 260 3.26 15.53 -13.99
CA LEU A 260 2.20 16.34 -14.57
C LEU A 260 2.01 16.11 -16.07
N GLU A 261 3.07 15.77 -16.81
CA GLU A 261 2.97 15.34 -18.21
C GLU A 261 2.15 14.04 -18.33
N ILE A 262 2.39 13.09 -17.40
CA ILE A 262 1.66 11.82 -17.36
C ILE A 262 0.23 12.01 -16.84
N ASN A 263 0.07 12.79 -15.79
CA ASN A 263 -1.23 13.09 -15.20
C ASN A 263 -1.26 14.58 -14.80
N PRO A 264 -1.87 15.44 -15.65
CA PRO A 264 -2.04 16.86 -15.35
C PRO A 264 -2.78 17.14 -14.05
N TYR A 265 -3.45 16.12 -13.52
CA TYR A 265 -4.24 16.19 -12.32
C TYR A 265 -3.52 15.68 -11.05
N ASN A 266 -2.18 15.63 -11.05
CA ASN A 266 -1.41 15.23 -9.87
C ASN A 266 -1.26 16.40 -8.88
N ALA A 267 -2.15 16.46 -7.88
CA ALA A 267 -2.19 17.52 -6.86
C ALA A 267 -0.86 17.66 -6.08
N LEU A 268 -0.19 16.56 -5.75
CA LEU A 268 1.08 16.57 -5.02
C LEU A 268 2.18 17.24 -5.85
N ALA A 269 2.30 16.86 -7.12
CA ALA A 269 3.28 17.45 -8.03
C ALA A 269 3.03 18.94 -8.28
N SER A 270 1.77 19.34 -8.54
CA SER A 270 1.40 20.75 -8.70
C SER A 270 1.67 21.57 -7.44
N CYS A 271 1.35 21.01 -6.26
CA CYS A 271 1.59 21.68 -4.98
C CYS A 271 3.08 21.90 -4.73
N ASN A 272 3.92 20.88 -4.95
CA ASN A 272 5.36 20.99 -4.71
C ASN A 272 6.07 21.91 -5.73
N ILE A 273 5.65 21.91 -7.00
CA ILE A 273 6.19 22.89 -7.96
C ILE A 273 5.84 24.32 -7.52
N ALA A 274 4.57 24.60 -7.20
CA ALA A 274 4.16 25.92 -6.74
C ALA A 274 4.92 26.34 -5.47
N ARG A 275 5.18 25.41 -4.55
CA ARG A 275 5.99 25.67 -3.35
C ARG A 275 7.43 26.01 -3.69
N ILE A 276 8.08 25.24 -4.57
CA ILE A 276 9.46 25.49 -4.98
C ILE A 276 9.60 26.84 -5.70
N GLU A 277 8.68 27.15 -6.62
CA GLU A 277 8.66 28.44 -7.33
C GLU A 277 8.43 29.60 -6.36
N PHE A 278 7.58 29.41 -5.34
CA PHE A 278 7.34 30.40 -4.29
C PHE A 278 8.58 30.62 -3.42
N GLU A 279 9.24 29.56 -2.96
CA GLU A 279 10.48 29.62 -2.16
C GLU A 279 11.63 30.29 -2.94
N ARG A 280 11.65 30.17 -4.27
CA ARG A 280 12.62 30.83 -5.16
C ARG A 280 12.27 32.29 -5.48
N GLY A 281 11.10 32.76 -5.06
CA GLY A 281 10.60 34.11 -5.38
C GLY A 281 10.17 34.27 -6.84
N GLU A 282 9.98 33.17 -7.58
CA GLU A 282 9.53 33.20 -8.98
C GLU A 282 8.05 33.55 -9.10
N ILE A 283 7.27 33.28 -8.05
CA ILE A 283 5.85 33.66 -7.93
C ILE A 283 5.61 34.43 -6.63
N THR A 284 4.66 35.38 -6.69
CA THR A 284 4.25 36.15 -5.51
C THR A 284 3.40 35.32 -4.54
N PRO A 285 3.29 35.69 -3.26
CA PRO A 285 2.38 35.02 -2.31
C PRO A 285 0.94 34.94 -2.82
N ALA A 286 0.43 36.01 -3.45
CA ALA A 286 -0.91 36.06 -4.03
C ALA A 286 -1.07 35.10 -5.22
N GLU A 287 -0.03 34.91 -6.03
CA GLU A 287 -0.04 33.93 -7.11
C GLU A 287 -0.01 32.49 -6.58
N ALA A 288 0.86 32.20 -5.60
CA ALA A 288 0.90 30.90 -4.94
C ALA A 288 -0.46 30.53 -4.34
N ALA A 289 -1.09 31.47 -3.62
CA ALA A 289 -2.43 31.29 -3.06
C ALA A 289 -3.49 30.96 -4.14
N ARG A 290 -3.47 31.65 -5.29
CA ARG A 290 -4.37 31.34 -6.41
C ARG A 290 -4.15 29.94 -6.97
N ARG A 291 -2.89 29.51 -7.11
CA ARG A 291 -2.55 28.16 -7.61
C ARG A 291 -3.01 27.07 -6.64
N TYR A 292 -2.76 27.23 -5.34
CA TYR A 292 -3.23 26.26 -4.34
C TYR A 292 -4.77 26.21 -4.27
N ALA A 293 -5.45 27.36 -4.37
CA ALA A 293 -6.90 27.40 -4.45
C ALA A 293 -7.44 26.65 -5.69
N ALA A 294 -6.77 26.75 -6.83
CA ALA A 294 -7.13 25.99 -8.04
C ALA A 294 -6.99 24.47 -7.83
N ILE A 295 -5.92 24.03 -7.16
CA ILE A 295 -5.73 22.62 -6.78
C ILE A 295 -6.87 22.17 -5.85
N LEU A 296 -7.19 22.95 -4.81
CA LEU A 296 -8.26 22.64 -3.84
C LEU A 296 -9.66 22.56 -4.46
N ARG A 297 -9.92 23.22 -5.58
CA ARG A 297 -11.20 23.11 -6.32
C ARG A 297 -11.35 21.77 -7.04
N MET A 298 -10.24 21.11 -7.36
CA MET A 298 -10.22 19.90 -8.18
C MET A 298 -9.95 18.63 -7.37
N TYR A 299 -9.32 18.74 -6.21
CA TYR A 299 -8.85 17.60 -5.43
C TYR A 299 -9.28 17.64 -3.97
N ARG A 300 -9.25 16.45 -3.35
CA ARG A 300 -9.38 16.32 -1.92
C ARG A 300 -8.18 17.05 -1.24
N PRO A 301 -8.44 17.91 -0.25
CA PRO A 301 -7.38 18.57 0.50
C PRO A 301 -6.50 17.56 1.26
N PHE A 302 -5.26 17.94 1.49
CA PHE A 302 -4.30 17.26 2.37
C PHE A 302 -3.54 18.32 3.18
N PRO A 303 -2.96 17.96 4.35
CA PRO A 303 -2.45 18.93 5.34
C PRO A 303 -1.46 19.92 4.74
N GLU A 304 -0.48 19.46 3.96
CA GLU A 304 0.56 20.29 3.38
C GLU A 304 0.02 21.28 2.33
N LEU A 305 -0.98 20.88 1.54
CA LEU A 305 -1.62 21.77 0.57
C LEU A 305 -2.38 22.90 1.28
N LEU A 306 -3.12 22.57 2.35
CA LEU A 306 -3.84 23.54 3.15
C LEU A 306 -2.88 24.49 3.89
N HIS A 307 -1.80 23.96 4.45
CA HIS A 307 -0.75 24.75 5.07
C HIS A 307 -0.09 25.71 4.07
N ASN A 308 0.31 25.23 2.88
CA ASN A 308 0.92 26.07 1.87
C ASN A 308 -0.05 27.14 1.35
N TYR A 309 -1.33 26.79 1.20
CA TYR A 309 -2.36 27.76 0.84
C TYR A 309 -2.53 28.86 1.89
N GLY A 310 -2.73 28.48 3.16
CA GLY A 310 -2.89 29.42 4.25
C GLY A 310 -1.66 30.29 4.48
N THR A 311 -0.46 29.71 4.38
CA THR A 311 0.81 30.46 4.47
C THR A 311 0.93 31.49 3.35
N SER A 312 0.54 31.12 2.12
CA SER A 312 0.57 32.05 0.99
C SER A 312 -0.44 33.20 1.16
N LEU A 313 -1.60 32.95 1.78
CA LEU A 313 -2.58 33.97 2.11
C LEU A 313 -2.08 34.92 3.21
N LEU A 314 -1.47 34.37 4.26
CA LEU A 314 -0.87 35.14 5.35
C LEU A 314 0.19 36.11 4.81
N LEU A 315 1.13 35.59 3.99
CA LEU A 315 2.18 36.39 3.35
C LEU A 315 1.66 37.35 2.28
N ALA A 316 0.46 37.12 1.74
CA ALA A 316 -0.24 38.06 0.86
C ALA A 316 -0.99 39.17 1.63
N GLY A 317 -0.84 39.24 2.96
CA GLY A 317 -1.54 40.22 3.80
C GLY A 317 -3.03 39.92 3.98
N ARG A 318 -3.43 38.65 3.85
CA ARG A 318 -4.82 38.18 3.97
C ARG A 318 -4.97 37.16 5.11
N PRO A 319 -4.67 37.56 6.37
CA PRO A 319 -4.74 36.65 7.52
C PRO A 319 -6.17 36.16 7.77
N ASP A 320 -7.18 36.98 7.44
CA ASP A 320 -8.61 36.65 7.47
C ASP A 320 -8.95 35.38 6.70
N LEU A 321 -8.35 35.21 5.52
CA LEU A 321 -8.57 34.03 4.69
C LEU A 321 -7.67 32.85 5.06
N ALA A 322 -6.58 33.08 5.80
CA ALA A 322 -5.59 32.07 6.13
C ALA A 322 -6.02 31.15 7.28
N VAL A 323 -6.83 31.65 8.22
CA VAL A 323 -7.22 30.91 9.43
C VAL A 323 -7.92 29.59 9.12
N GLU A 324 -8.91 29.59 8.24
CA GLU A 324 -9.68 28.38 7.93
C GLU A 324 -8.84 27.23 7.34
N PRO A 325 -8.04 27.45 6.27
CA PRO A 325 -7.22 26.37 5.72
C PRO A 325 -6.14 25.93 6.71
N LEU A 326 -5.55 26.83 7.50
CA LEU A 326 -4.56 26.47 8.52
C LEU A 326 -5.18 25.65 9.65
N ARG A 327 -6.38 26.00 10.11
CA ARG A 327 -7.16 25.24 11.11
C ARG A 327 -7.43 23.83 10.61
N LYS A 328 -7.93 23.68 9.38
CA LYS A 328 -8.12 22.36 8.77
C LYS A 328 -6.82 21.57 8.61
N ALA A 329 -5.70 22.22 8.30
CA ALA A 329 -4.41 21.54 8.22
C ALA A 329 -4.01 20.94 9.57
N VAL A 330 -4.18 21.69 10.67
CA VAL A 330 -3.92 21.23 12.04
C VAL A 330 -4.90 20.15 12.49
N GLU A 331 -6.18 20.26 12.14
CA GLU A 331 -7.18 19.21 12.44
C GLU A 331 -6.87 17.88 11.72
N MET A 332 -6.38 17.96 10.48
CA MET A 332 -6.01 16.77 9.69
C MET A 332 -4.69 16.15 10.15
N ASP A 333 -3.72 16.97 10.53
CA ASP A 333 -2.44 16.54 11.08
C ASP A 333 -2.02 17.45 12.25
N PRO A 334 -2.37 17.07 13.50
CA PRO A 334 -1.96 17.80 14.69
C PRO A 334 -0.45 17.87 14.89
N SER A 335 0.32 16.99 14.24
CA SER A 335 1.78 16.98 14.33
C SER A 335 2.46 17.99 13.40
N LEU A 336 1.72 18.61 12.47
CA LEU A 336 2.23 19.59 11.50
C LEU A 336 2.51 20.94 12.18
N LEU A 337 3.63 21.02 12.91
CA LEU A 337 4.04 22.17 13.72
C LEU A 337 3.99 23.50 12.96
N LYS A 338 4.45 23.52 11.70
CA LYS A 338 4.45 24.73 10.87
C LYS A 338 3.04 25.28 10.61
N ALA A 339 2.03 24.42 10.51
CA ALA A 339 0.64 24.84 10.35
C ALA A 339 0.09 25.46 11.63
N ALA A 340 0.40 24.89 12.79
CA ALA A 340 -0.01 25.44 14.09
C ALA A 340 0.63 26.81 14.36
N VAL A 341 1.93 26.98 14.05
CA VAL A 341 2.63 28.27 14.17
C VAL A 341 1.95 29.33 13.29
N ASN A 342 1.71 29.02 12.02
CA ASN A 342 1.09 29.97 11.10
C ASN A 342 -0.39 30.25 11.43
N LEU A 343 -1.12 29.27 11.99
CA LEU A 343 -2.49 29.46 12.45
C LEU A 343 -2.55 30.46 13.60
N ALA A 344 -1.68 30.28 14.61
CA ALA A 344 -1.59 31.18 15.75
C ALA A 344 -1.24 32.61 15.33
N GLU A 345 -0.31 32.76 14.38
CA GLU A 345 0.05 34.07 13.83
C GLU A 345 -1.13 34.71 13.07
N ALA A 346 -1.82 33.94 12.21
CA ALA A 346 -2.99 34.43 11.51
C ALA A 346 -4.10 34.91 12.46
N MET A 347 -4.34 34.17 13.56
CA MET A 347 -5.31 34.52 14.60
C MET A 347 -4.94 35.80 15.36
N ARG A 348 -3.66 35.98 15.72
CA ARG A 348 -3.16 37.25 16.29
C ARG A 348 -3.44 38.43 15.35
N MET A 349 -3.08 38.29 14.08
CA MET A 349 -3.23 39.37 13.09
C MET A 349 -4.67 39.78 12.83
N ILE A 350 -5.66 38.91 13.06
CA ILE A 350 -7.09 39.25 12.94
C ILE A 350 -7.73 39.71 14.26
N GLY A 351 -6.95 39.83 15.33
CA GLY A 351 -7.45 40.28 16.63
C GLY A 351 -8.13 39.18 17.45
N GLU A 352 -7.75 37.92 17.26
CA GLU A 352 -8.21 36.76 18.04
C GLU A 352 -7.09 36.18 18.93
N PRO A 353 -6.45 36.96 19.82
CA PRO A 353 -5.28 36.52 20.58
C PRO A 353 -5.59 35.41 21.60
N ARG A 354 -6.81 35.36 22.14
CA ARG A 354 -7.22 34.28 23.04
C ARG A 354 -7.28 32.92 22.35
N GLU A 355 -7.89 32.85 21.17
CA GLU A 355 -7.92 31.61 20.38
C GLU A 355 -6.51 31.21 19.91
N SER A 356 -5.69 32.18 19.52
CA SER A 356 -4.28 31.97 19.18
C SER A 356 -3.51 31.30 20.32
N ALA A 357 -3.65 31.80 21.56
CA ALA A 357 -3.02 31.22 22.74
C ALA A 357 -3.50 29.79 23.01
N GLU A 358 -4.79 29.49 22.83
CA GLU A 358 -5.33 28.13 22.96
C GLU A 358 -4.74 27.15 21.93
N VAL A 359 -4.65 27.57 20.65
CA VAL A 359 -4.00 26.78 19.60
C VAL A 359 -2.55 26.49 19.94
N CYS A 360 -1.81 27.50 20.40
CA CYS A 360 -0.42 27.34 20.85
C CYS A 360 -0.31 26.35 22.01
N ARG A 361 -1.12 26.50 23.07
CA ARG A 361 -1.12 25.57 24.22
C ARG A 361 -1.40 24.15 23.79
N HIS A 362 -2.38 23.93 22.90
CA HIS A 362 -2.69 22.60 22.39
C HIS A 362 -1.53 22.01 21.59
N ALA A 363 -0.95 22.77 20.66
CA ALA A 363 0.17 22.30 19.84
C ALA A 363 1.46 22.05 20.67
N LEU A 364 1.68 22.80 21.75
CA LEU A 364 2.77 22.57 22.70
C LEU A 364 2.63 21.27 23.49
N THR A 365 1.43 20.69 23.61
CA THR A 365 1.29 19.34 24.21
C THR A 365 1.98 18.25 23.39
N LEU A 366 2.07 18.46 22.07
CA LEU A 366 2.74 17.56 21.13
C LEU A 366 4.19 17.96 20.89
N HIS A 367 4.49 19.26 20.93
CA HIS A 367 5.82 19.83 20.68
C HIS A 367 6.23 20.81 21.79
N PRO A 368 6.60 20.33 23.00
CA PRO A 368 6.78 21.17 24.19
C PRO A 368 7.84 22.28 24.06
N ASP A 369 8.89 22.02 23.27
CA ASP A 369 10.05 22.91 23.13
C ASP A 369 10.06 23.61 21.76
N ALA A 370 8.89 23.84 21.13
CA ALA A 370 8.81 24.50 19.84
C ALA A 370 8.93 26.03 19.95
N PRO A 371 10.03 26.67 19.53
CA PRO A 371 10.25 28.12 19.76
C PRO A 371 9.21 29.01 19.08
N GLY A 372 8.78 28.65 17.87
CA GLY A 372 7.75 29.41 17.15
C GLY A 372 6.39 29.42 17.85
N LEU A 373 6.01 28.31 18.50
CA LEU A 373 4.78 28.25 19.29
C LEU A 373 4.91 28.98 20.61
N LEU A 374 6.05 28.89 21.29
CA LEU A 374 6.31 29.62 22.53
C LEU A 374 6.33 31.13 22.31
N ARG A 375 6.93 31.59 21.21
CA ARG A 375 6.88 32.99 20.77
C ARG A 375 5.44 33.45 20.54
N ASN A 376 4.69 32.72 19.71
CA ASN A 376 3.30 33.10 19.41
C ASN A 376 2.42 33.03 20.65
N LEU A 377 2.65 32.09 21.58
CA LEU A 377 1.95 32.02 22.86
C LEU A 377 2.25 33.24 23.74
N ALA A 378 3.52 33.65 23.86
CA ALA A 378 3.91 34.81 24.64
C ALA A 378 3.23 36.08 24.12
N LEU A 379 3.34 36.33 22.81
CA LEU A 379 2.77 37.51 22.18
C LEU A 379 1.23 37.49 22.21
N ALA A 380 0.60 36.34 21.93
CA ALA A 380 -0.86 36.19 21.99
C ALA A 380 -1.40 36.35 23.42
N SER A 381 -0.70 35.83 24.43
CA SER A 381 -1.12 35.96 25.83
C SER A 381 -1.05 37.42 26.28
N ALA A 382 -0.03 38.17 25.87
CA ALA A 382 0.08 39.59 26.18
C ALA A 382 -1.00 40.44 25.50
N GLU A 383 -1.29 40.19 24.21
CA GLU A 383 -2.41 40.83 23.51
C GLU A 383 -3.78 40.48 24.10
N ALA A 384 -3.88 39.33 24.76
CA ALA A 384 -5.07 38.92 25.50
C ALA A 384 -5.11 39.43 26.95
N GLU A 385 -4.13 40.25 27.37
CA GLU A 385 -3.91 40.77 28.73
C GLU A 385 -3.67 39.68 29.80
N GLN A 386 -3.19 38.50 29.37
CA GLN A 386 -2.82 37.36 30.22
C GLN A 386 -1.31 37.38 30.53
N TRP A 387 -0.88 38.38 31.32
CA TRP A 387 0.54 38.67 31.58
C TRP A 387 1.33 37.52 32.23
N GLU A 388 0.71 36.77 33.14
CA GLU A 388 1.36 35.61 33.78
C GLU A 388 1.71 34.52 32.77
N ASP A 389 0.78 34.23 31.84
CA ASP A 389 0.99 33.25 30.78
C ASP A 389 2.03 33.73 29.76
N ALA A 390 2.04 35.04 29.46
CA ALA A 390 3.01 35.64 28.56
C ALA A 390 4.45 35.51 29.10
N GLU A 391 4.68 35.86 30.37
CA GLU A 391 5.98 35.71 31.04
C GLU A 391 6.40 34.24 31.18
N ALA A 392 5.46 33.33 31.46
CA ALA A 392 5.76 31.90 31.51
C ALA A 392 6.19 31.33 30.15
N ALA A 393 5.52 31.76 29.07
CA ALA A 393 5.86 31.39 27.70
C ALA A 393 7.22 31.97 27.27
N LEU A 394 7.49 33.24 27.58
CA LEU A 394 8.80 33.88 27.38
C LEU A 394 9.93 33.17 28.12
N GLY A 395 9.73 32.84 29.40
CA GLY A 395 10.72 32.12 30.19
C GLY A 395 11.01 30.72 29.64
N SER A 396 10.01 30.08 29.05
CA SER A 396 10.18 28.81 28.34
C SER A 396 10.90 29.01 27.00
N LEU A 397 10.58 30.05 26.24
CA LEU A 397 11.28 30.42 25.00
C LEU A 397 12.75 30.74 25.26
N ALA A 398 13.07 31.50 26.31
CA ALA A 398 14.44 31.85 26.69
C ALA A 398 15.29 30.61 27.02
N ARG A 399 14.68 29.60 27.65
CA ARG A 399 15.36 28.32 27.92
C ARG A 399 15.71 27.55 26.65
N VAL A 400 14.90 27.66 25.60
CA VAL A 400 15.08 26.90 24.35
C VAL A 400 15.90 27.68 23.31
N ALA A 401 15.61 28.97 23.12
CA ALA A 401 16.19 29.81 22.08
C ALA A 401 17.32 30.74 22.58
N GLY A 402 17.49 30.87 23.90
CA GLY A 402 18.51 31.71 24.52
C GLY A 402 18.13 33.19 24.58
N ASP A 403 18.24 33.89 23.45
CA ASP A 403 17.96 35.33 23.35
C ASP A 403 16.47 35.57 23.02
N VAL A 404 15.79 36.33 23.88
CA VAL A 404 14.38 36.74 23.73
C VAL A 404 14.21 38.25 23.87
N THR A 405 15.28 39.02 23.66
CA THR A 405 15.28 40.47 23.87
C THR A 405 14.25 41.16 22.96
N SER A 406 14.15 40.72 21.71
CA SER A 406 13.17 41.26 20.74
C SER A 406 11.72 40.99 21.14
N GLU A 407 11.42 39.79 21.64
CA GLU A 407 10.08 39.45 22.09
C GLU A 407 9.72 40.22 23.37
N ARG A 408 10.70 40.45 24.24
CA ARG A 408 10.52 41.25 25.46
C ARG A 408 10.26 42.72 25.15
N GLU A 409 10.99 43.29 24.21
CA GLU A 409 10.74 44.65 23.70
C GLU A 409 9.35 44.81 23.06
N GLN A 410 8.78 43.75 22.49
CA GLN A 410 7.42 43.79 21.94
C GLN A 410 6.31 43.73 23.00
N LEU A 411 6.67 43.42 24.25
CA LEU A 411 5.73 43.26 25.37
C LEU A 411 5.72 44.47 26.31
N GLU A 412 6.72 45.35 26.22
CA GLU A 412 6.83 46.65 26.89
C GLU A 412 6.11 47.76 26.10
#